data_AF-A0A1F9E4P0-F1
#
_entry.id   AF-A0A1F9E4P0-F1
#
_cell.length_a   1.000
_cell.length_b   1.000
_cell.length_c   1.000
_cell.angle_alpha   90.00
_cell.angle_beta   90.00
_cell.angle_gamma   90.00
#
_symmetry.space_group_name_H-M   'P 1'
#
loop_
_entity.id
_entity.type
_entity.pdbx_description
1 polymer ?
#
loop_
_entity_poly.entity_id
_entity_poly.type
_entity_poly.pdbx_seq_one_letter_code
_entity_poly.pdbx_strand_id
1 'polypeptide(L)'
;MTLKQSILDRETEFKKRYGIVFREGRIDLIVNRMIEKGYDVNTVSEEMVEIQRQVEEFERDFQRRTGIDLQFSEEAIHRITEILLNEDGKGVGLFLRLSKDYEYGFELIRDKTGQREFIVTRETVDDPEGYLNRMIREIYKRQSDQRLEDKE
;
A
#
# COMPACT_ATOMS: atom_id res chain seq x y z
N MET A 1 -32.97 -5.21 -0.86
CA MET A 1 -31.58 -5.58 -1.18
C MET A 1 -30.69 -4.46 -0.69
N THR A 2 -29.67 -4.74 0.11
CA THR A 2 -28.66 -3.75 0.48
C THR A 2 -27.72 -3.54 -0.71
N LEU A 3 -27.22 -2.31 -0.92
CA LEU A 3 -26.24 -2.00 -2.00
C LEU A 3 -25.04 -2.97 -1.97
N LYS A 4 -24.58 -3.34 -0.77
CA LYS A 4 -23.54 -4.35 -0.54
C LYS A 4 -23.86 -5.68 -1.21
N GLN A 5 -25.09 -6.19 -1.07
CA GLN A 5 -25.50 -7.46 -1.69
C GLN A 5 -25.51 -7.37 -3.21
N SER A 6 -25.99 -6.26 -3.78
CA SER A 6 -26.01 -6.07 -5.24
C SER A 6 -24.62 -5.98 -5.87
N ILE A 7 -23.60 -5.55 -5.11
CA ILE A 7 -22.20 -5.56 -5.56
C ILE A 7 -21.62 -6.98 -5.46
N LEU A 8 -21.88 -7.68 -4.35
CA LEU A 8 -21.45 -9.07 -4.13
C LEU A 8 -22.00 -10.02 -5.21
N ASP A 9 -23.29 -9.90 -5.54
CA ASP A 9 -23.94 -10.74 -6.54
C ASP A 9 -23.32 -10.57 -7.95
N ARG A 10 -22.63 -9.45 -8.18
CA ARG A 10 -21.94 -9.12 -9.43
C ARG A 10 -20.42 -9.38 -9.37
N GLU A 11 -19.89 -9.95 -8.29
CA GLU A 11 -18.44 -10.19 -8.11
C GLU A 11 -17.82 -10.93 -9.30
N THR A 12 -18.52 -11.92 -9.86
CA THR A 12 -18.03 -12.69 -11.02
C THR A 12 -17.89 -11.82 -12.29
N GLU A 13 -18.82 -10.88 -12.50
CA GLU A 13 -18.75 -9.91 -13.60
C GLU A 13 -17.54 -8.99 -13.42
N PHE A 14 -17.35 -8.47 -12.21
CA PHE A 14 -16.26 -7.57 -11.88
C PHE A 14 -14.90 -8.24 -11.98
N LYS A 15 -14.77 -9.46 -11.46
CA LYS A 15 -13.55 -10.26 -11.61
C LYS A 15 -13.22 -10.49 -13.08
N LYS A 16 -14.21 -10.78 -13.92
CA LYS A 16 -14.00 -10.98 -15.36
C LYS A 16 -13.62 -9.70 -16.09
N ARG A 17 -14.25 -8.58 -15.75
CA ARG A 17 -14.10 -7.29 -16.45
C ARG A 17 -12.85 -6.52 -16.01
N TYR A 18 -12.50 -6.61 -14.73
CA TYR A 18 -11.50 -5.78 -14.10
C TYR A 18 -10.35 -6.58 -13.47
N GLY A 19 -10.47 -7.91 -13.36
CA GLY A 19 -9.45 -8.76 -12.74
C GLY A 19 -9.38 -8.66 -11.21
N ILE A 20 -10.29 -7.92 -10.58
CA ILE A 20 -10.27 -7.64 -9.13
C ILE A 20 -11.17 -8.61 -8.38
N VAL A 21 -10.70 -9.06 -7.22
CA VAL A 21 -11.54 -9.69 -6.20
C VAL A 21 -11.89 -8.63 -5.16
N PHE A 22 -13.19 -8.42 -4.95
CA PHE A 22 -13.67 -7.49 -3.93
C PHE A 22 -13.69 -8.19 -2.57
N ARG A 23 -12.64 -7.98 -1.78
CA ARG A 23 -12.67 -8.36 -0.36
C ARG A 23 -13.64 -7.47 0.41
N GLU A 24 -14.20 -7.98 1.50
CA GLU A 24 -15.33 -7.37 2.22
C GLU A 24 -15.14 -5.87 2.51
N GLY A 25 -13.96 -5.45 2.97
CA GLY A 25 -13.67 -4.04 3.23
C GLY A 25 -13.71 -3.15 1.98
N ARG A 26 -13.31 -3.65 0.79
CA ARG A 26 -13.37 -2.87 -0.46
C ARG A 26 -14.82 -2.57 -0.84
N ILE A 27 -15.75 -3.48 -0.55
CA ILE A 27 -17.16 -3.30 -0.89
C ILE A 27 -17.77 -2.16 -0.08
N ASP A 28 -17.41 -2.04 1.20
CA ASP A 28 -17.90 -0.94 2.04
C ASP A 28 -17.39 0.42 1.52
N LEU A 29 -16.15 0.50 1.04
CA LEU A 29 -15.63 1.70 0.36
C LEU A 29 -16.41 2.04 -0.91
N ILE A 30 -16.75 1.03 -1.73
CA ILE A 30 -17.55 1.24 -2.93
C ILE A 30 -18.92 1.81 -2.58
N VAL A 31 -19.61 1.18 -1.62
CA VAL A 31 -20.95 1.60 -1.18
C VAL A 31 -20.91 3.03 -0.64
N ASN A 32 -19.94 3.36 0.21
CA ASN A 32 -19.80 4.70 0.77
C ASN A 32 -19.58 5.74 -0.34
N ARG A 33 -18.66 5.48 -1.28
CA ARG A 33 -18.39 6.37 -2.42
C ARG A 33 -19.62 6.57 -3.31
N MET A 34 -20.38 5.50 -3.58
CA MET A 34 -21.64 5.57 -4.34
C MET A 34 -22.66 6.48 -3.66
N ILE A 35 -22.76 6.41 -2.33
CA ILE A 35 -23.70 7.22 -1.53
C ILE A 35 -23.24 8.67 -1.44
N GLU A 36 -21.97 8.92 -1.11
CA GLU A 36 -21.45 10.26 -0.85
C GLU A 36 -21.29 11.10 -2.12
N LYS A 37 -20.87 10.49 -3.22
CA LYS A 37 -20.60 11.20 -4.49
C LYS A 37 -21.67 10.96 -5.56
N GLY A 38 -22.63 10.07 -5.30
CA GLY A 38 -23.68 9.70 -6.27
C GLY A 38 -23.15 8.92 -7.48
N TYR A 39 -21.98 8.30 -7.35
CA TYR A 39 -21.36 7.53 -8.44
C TYR A 39 -22.00 6.15 -8.57
N ASP A 40 -21.99 5.61 -9.79
CA ASP A 40 -22.38 4.23 -10.02
C ASP A 40 -21.22 3.26 -9.71
N VAL A 41 -21.56 1.99 -9.50
CA VAL A 41 -20.60 0.95 -9.14
C VAL A 41 -19.48 0.77 -10.17
N ASN A 42 -19.72 0.99 -11.46
CA ASN A 42 -18.68 0.81 -12.47
C ASN A 42 -17.64 1.92 -12.36
N THR A 43 -18.07 3.17 -12.19
CA THR A 43 -17.17 4.32 -11.99
C THR A 43 -16.24 4.08 -10.79
N VAL A 44 -16.80 3.69 -9.64
CA VAL A 44 -15.99 3.45 -8.44
C VAL A 44 -15.08 2.22 -8.61
N SER A 45 -15.55 1.19 -9.33
CA SER A 45 -14.73 0.01 -9.64
C SER A 45 -13.54 0.37 -10.54
N GLU A 46 -13.74 1.24 -11.54
CA GLU A 46 -12.68 1.73 -12.42
C GLU A 46 -11.64 2.55 -11.65
N GLU A 47 -12.07 3.39 -10.70
CA GLU A 47 -11.15 4.09 -9.79
C GLU A 47 -10.32 3.08 -8.97
N MET A 48 -10.91 2.01 -8.45
CA MET A 48 -10.17 0.99 -7.70
C MET A 48 -9.15 0.23 -8.55
N VAL A 49 -9.47 -0.07 -9.81
CA VAL A 49 -8.54 -0.68 -10.77
C VAL A 49 -7.35 0.23 -11.02
N GLU A 50 -7.62 1.52 -11.25
CA GLU A 50 -6.57 2.49 -11.51
C GLU A 50 -5.64 2.65 -10.30
N ILE A 51 -6.20 2.65 -9.08
CA ILE A 51 -5.39 2.68 -7.85
C ILE A 51 -4.51 1.44 -7.72
N GLN A 52 -5.07 0.24 -7.92
CA GLN A 52 -4.30 -1.02 -7.89
C GLN A 52 -3.13 -0.97 -8.88
N ARG A 53 -3.39 -0.49 -10.10
CA ARG A 53 -2.37 -0.35 -11.14
C ARG A 53 -1.28 0.64 -10.74
N GLN A 54 -1.63 1.77 -10.14
CA GLN A 54 -0.65 2.76 -9.67
C GLN A 54 0.24 2.21 -8.56
N VAL A 55 -0.30 1.37 -7.67
CA VAL A 55 0.52 0.65 -6.67
C VAL A 55 1.52 -0.28 -7.36
N GLU A 56 1.07 -1.10 -8.31
CA GLU A 56 1.96 -2.02 -9.05
C GLU A 56 3.03 -1.29 -9.88
N GLU A 57 2.67 -0.15 -10.49
CA GLU A 57 3.61 0.72 -11.19
C GLU A 57 4.64 1.31 -10.22
N PHE A 58 4.22 1.76 -9.03
CA PHE A 58 5.10 2.25 -7.99
C PHE A 58 6.09 1.19 -7.52
N GLU A 59 5.64 -0.03 -7.20
CA GLU A 59 6.49 -1.14 -6.76
C GLU A 59 7.58 -1.43 -7.80
N ARG A 60 7.19 -1.54 -9.08
CA ARG A 60 8.11 -1.77 -10.19
C ARG A 60 9.09 -0.62 -10.39
N ASP A 61 8.62 0.62 -10.31
CA ASP A 61 9.47 1.79 -10.44
C ASP A 61 10.47 1.89 -9.28
N PHE A 62 10.02 1.63 -8.06
CA PHE A 62 10.87 1.61 -6.88
C PHE A 62 11.97 0.56 -7.03
N GLN A 63 11.60 -0.68 -7.41
CA GLN A 63 12.55 -1.75 -7.66
C GLN A 63 13.56 -1.41 -8.77
N ARG A 64 13.12 -0.80 -9.87
CA ARG A 64 14.02 -0.39 -10.95
C ARG A 64 15.02 0.69 -10.52
N ARG A 65 14.60 1.64 -9.67
CA ARG A 65 15.45 2.75 -9.21
C ARG A 65 16.43 2.33 -8.12
N THR A 66 15.96 1.57 -7.12
CA THR A 66 16.72 1.26 -5.90
C THR A 66 17.22 -0.18 -5.85
N GLY A 67 16.72 -1.08 -6.71
CA GLY A 67 17.03 -2.50 -6.65
C GLY A 67 16.45 -3.21 -5.41
N ILE A 68 15.43 -2.61 -4.80
CA ILE A 68 14.69 -3.10 -3.63
C ILE A 68 13.30 -3.53 -4.10
N ASP A 69 12.93 -4.77 -3.82
CA ASP A 69 11.58 -5.27 -4.00
C ASP A 69 10.70 -4.83 -2.84
N LEU A 70 9.68 -4.04 -3.15
CA LEU A 70 8.76 -3.49 -2.18
C LEU A 70 7.36 -3.94 -2.55
N GLN A 71 6.67 -4.60 -1.62
CA GLN A 71 5.35 -5.18 -1.84
C GLN A 71 4.34 -4.59 -0.87
N PHE A 72 3.26 -4.03 -1.38
CA PHE A 72 2.15 -3.54 -0.56
C PHE A 72 1.25 -4.71 -0.18
N SER A 73 1.04 -4.87 1.13
CA SER A 73 0.01 -5.75 1.64
C SER A 73 -1.39 -5.27 1.22
N GLU A 74 -2.36 -6.17 1.23
CA GLU A 74 -3.73 -5.79 0.88
C GLU A 74 -4.32 -4.72 1.80
N GLU A 75 -3.98 -4.73 3.09
CA GLU A 75 -4.38 -3.70 4.05
C GLU A 75 -3.77 -2.34 3.70
N ALA A 76 -2.54 -2.33 3.18
CA ALA A 76 -1.89 -1.11 2.69
C ALA A 76 -2.58 -0.58 1.43
N ILE A 77 -2.91 -1.47 0.48
CA ILE A 77 -3.67 -1.10 -0.73
C ILE A 77 -5.04 -0.55 -0.34
N HIS A 78 -5.75 -1.21 0.58
CA HIS A 78 -7.02 -0.73 1.09
C HIS A 78 -6.89 0.67 1.69
N ARG A 79 -5.84 0.90 2.49
CA ARG A 79 -5.58 2.22 3.07
C ARG A 79 -5.26 3.29 2.03
N ILE A 80 -4.47 2.95 1.02
CA ILE A 80 -4.21 3.83 -0.12
C ILE A 80 -5.54 4.17 -0.82
N THR A 81 -6.40 3.16 -1.06
CA THR A 81 -7.72 3.37 -1.63
C THR A 81 -8.56 4.32 -0.76
N GLU A 82 -8.64 4.13 0.56
CA GLU A 82 -9.33 5.07 1.46
C GLU A 82 -8.82 6.51 1.29
N ILE A 83 -7.50 6.73 1.27
CA ILE A 83 -6.89 8.06 1.16
C ILE A 83 -7.23 8.69 -0.20
N LEU A 84 -6.96 7.97 -1.29
CA LEU A 84 -7.16 8.45 -2.65
C LEU A 84 -8.64 8.69 -2.97
N LEU A 85 -9.53 7.88 -2.40
CA LEU A 85 -10.95 8.00 -2.65
C LEU A 85 -11.64 9.10 -1.82
N ASN A 86 -11.12 9.42 -0.63
CA ASN A 86 -11.71 10.43 0.26
C ASN A 86 -11.21 11.85 -0.03
N GLU A 87 -9.99 12.01 -0.55
CA GLU A 87 -9.44 13.34 -0.85
C GLU A 87 -9.64 13.69 -2.33
N ASP A 88 -10.67 14.48 -2.64
CA ASP A 88 -10.94 15.07 -3.98
C ASP A 88 -9.66 15.69 -4.61
N GLY A 89 -8.89 14.89 -5.35
CA GLY A 89 -7.73 15.32 -6.12
C GLY A 89 -6.38 15.45 -5.39
N LYS A 90 -6.26 15.13 -4.08
CA LYS A 90 -4.95 15.19 -3.38
C LYS A 90 -4.14 13.90 -3.45
N GLY A 91 -4.74 12.83 -3.98
CA GLY A 91 -4.09 11.54 -4.15
C GLY A 91 -2.84 11.54 -5.04
N VAL A 92 -2.73 12.51 -5.94
CA VAL A 92 -1.55 12.71 -6.81
C VAL A 92 -0.26 12.90 -6.01
N GLY A 93 -0.34 13.38 -4.76
CA GLY A 93 0.81 13.57 -3.88
C GLY A 93 1.20 12.34 -3.06
N LEU A 94 0.34 11.33 -2.93
CA LEU A 94 0.56 10.21 -2.00
C LEU A 94 1.77 9.38 -2.43
N PHE A 95 1.79 8.87 -3.66
CA PHE A 95 2.90 8.07 -4.16
C PHE A 95 4.22 8.85 -4.20
N LEU A 96 4.17 10.17 -4.47
CA LEU A 96 5.37 11.01 -4.41
C LEU A 96 5.90 11.14 -2.98
N ARG A 97 5.01 11.32 -2.00
CA ARG A 97 5.37 11.37 -0.58
C ARG A 97 5.96 10.03 -0.13
N LEU A 98 5.26 8.94 -0.40
CA LEU A 98 5.72 7.58 -0.09
C LEU A 98 7.08 7.30 -0.73
N SER A 99 7.30 7.68 -2.00
CA SER A 99 8.61 7.52 -2.65
C SER A 99 9.71 8.23 -1.86
N LYS A 100 9.50 9.50 -1.48
CA LYS A 100 10.51 10.29 -0.77
C LYS A 100 10.82 9.71 0.61
N ASP A 101 9.79 9.32 1.35
CA ASP A 101 9.94 8.77 2.69
C ASP A 101 10.62 7.39 2.66
N TYR A 102 10.27 6.57 1.67
CA TYR A 102 10.75 5.19 1.54
C TYR A 102 12.15 5.06 0.95
N GLU A 103 12.51 5.89 -0.03
CA GLU A 103 13.76 5.75 -0.79
C GLU A 103 14.98 5.76 0.15
N TYR A 104 15.17 6.83 0.93
CA TYR A 104 16.32 6.91 1.83
C TYR A 104 16.30 5.84 2.93
N GLY A 105 15.14 5.58 3.53
CA GLY A 105 15.02 4.65 4.64
C GLY A 105 15.32 3.21 4.24
N PHE A 106 14.72 2.72 3.16
CA PHE A 106 14.95 1.34 2.71
C PHE A 106 16.33 1.16 2.10
N GLU A 107 16.89 2.17 1.41
CA GLU A 107 18.27 2.11 0.94
C GLU A 107 19.27 1.97 2.09
N LEU A 108 19.09 2.75 3.17
CA LEU A 108 19.94 2.63 4.35
C LEU A 108 19.85 1.22 4.96
N ILE A 109 18.64 0.67 5.04
CA ILE A 109 18.42 -0.68 5.59
C ILE A 109 19.08 -1.73 4.72
N ARG A 110 18.90 -1.63 3.39
CA ARG A 110 19.58 -2.49 2.40
C ARG A 110 21.09 -2.44 2.57
N ASP A 111 21.67 -1.25 2.65
CA ASP A 111 23.13 -1.08 2.74
C ASP A 111 23.70 -1.61 4.07
N LYS A 112 22.90 -1.62 5.14
CA LYS A 112 23.31 -2.11 6.47
C LYS A 112 23.08 -3.60 6.69
N THR A 113 22.05 -4.18 6.09
CA THR A 113 21.60 -5.56 6.36
C THR A 113 21.71 -6.49 5.17
N GLY A 114 21.83 -5.95 3.96
CA GLY A 114 21.69 -6.70 2.71
C GLY A 114 20.25 -7.05 2.35
N GLN A 115 19.25 -6.66 3.16
CA GLN A 115 17.84 -6.96 2.89
C GLN A 115 17.34 -6.16 1.68
N ARG A 116 16.68 -6.83 0.75
CA ARG A 116 16.18 -6.25 -0.50
C ARG A 116 14.68 -6.38 -0.68
N GLU A 117 14.00 -7.08 0.22
CA GLU A 117 12.58 -7.36 0.13
C GLU A 117 11.88 -6.75 1.36
N PHE A 118 10.86 -5.93 1.13
CA PHE A 118 10.10 -5.28 2.19
C PHE A 118 8.60 -5.34 1.91
N ILE A 119 7.83 -5.57 2.98
CA ILE A 119 6.38 -5.51 2.93
C ILE A 119 5.93 -4.18 3.55
N VAL A 120 5.15 -3.42 2.78
CA VAL A 120 4.49 -2.21 3.24
C VAL A 120 3.10 -2.56 3.76
N THR A 121 2.88 -2.26 5.04
CA THR A 121 1.61 -2.51 5.74
C THR A 121 0.75 -1.24 5.82
N ARG A 122 -0.50 -1.37 6.25
CA ARG A 122 -1.36 -0.21 6.56
C ARG A 122 -0.65 0.78 7.49
N GLU A 123 -0.03 0.28 8.54
CA GLU A 123 0.73 1.11 9.50
C GLU A 123 1.90 1.84 8.82
N THR A 124 2.58 1.20 7.87
CA THR A 124 3.67 1.80 7.10
C THR A 124 3.18 2.86 6.11
N VAL A 125 1.95 2.78 5.62
CA VAL A 125 1.32 3.81 4.77
C VAL A 125 0.92 5.02 5.61
N ASP A 126 0.37 4.78 6.80
CA ASP A 126 -0.06 5.83 7.74
C ASP A 126 1.13 6.57 8.37
N ASP A 127 2.20 5.84 8.75
CA ASP A 127 3.43 6.38 9.36
C ASP A 127 4.70 5.77 8.72
N PRO A 128 5.07 6.21 7.49
CA PRO A 128 6.30 5.81 6.82
C PRO A 128 7.56 6.03 7.66
N GLU A 129 7.69 7.24 8.21
CA GLU A 129 8.89 7.70 8.90
C GLU A 129 9.10 6.95 10.22
N GLY A 130 8.04 6.77 11.02
CA GLY A 130 8.13 6.03 12.27
C GLY A 130 8.40 4.55 12.04
N TYR A 131 7.83 3.93 11.00
CA TYR A 131 8.16 2.54 10.64
C TYR A 131 9.65 2.37 10.31
N LEU A 132 10.18 3.22 9.42
CA LEU A 132 11.60 3.19 9.04
C LEU A 132 12.51 3.45 10.24
N ASN A 133 12.18 4.44 11.07
CA ASN A 133 12.94 4.73 12.28
C ASN A 133 12.98 3.54 13.25
N ARG A 134 11.88 2.81 13.42
CA ARG A 134 11.83 1.59 14.25
C ARG A 134 12.73 0.50 13.66
N MET A 135 12.60 0.23 12.36
CA MET A 135 13.39 -0.81 11.69
C MET A 135 14.88 -0.51 11.74
N ILE A 136 15.28 0.75 11.47
CA ILE A 136 16.68 1.19 11.57
C ILE A 136 17.19 0.98 13.00
N ARG A 137 16.46 1.41 14.03
CA ARG A 137 16.88 1.21 15.44
C ARG A 137 17.05 -0.25 15.81
N GLU A 138 16.16 -1.13 15.35
CA GLU A 138 16.28 -2.57 15.59
C GLU A 138 17.55 -3.16 14.96
N ILE A 139 17.89 -2.73 13.74
CA ILE A 139 19.11 -3.16 13.05
C ILE A 139 20.35 -2.74 13.84
N TYR A 140 20.41 -1.48 14.29
CA TYR A 140 21.53 -0.97 15.08
C TYR A 140 21.65 -1.69 16.44
N LYS A 141 20.53 -2.00 17.09
CA LYS A 141 20.52 -2.75 18.36
C LYS A 141 21.04 -4.18 18.19
N ARG A 142 20.60 -4.88 17.14
CA ARG A 142 21.10 -6.25 16.85
C ARG A 142 22.61 -6.25 16.55
N GLN A 143 23.11 -5.24 15.85
CA GLN A 143 24.54 -5.11 15.58
C GLN A 143 25.37 -4.76 16.82
N SER A 144 24.82 -4.01 17.79
CA SER A 144 25.52 -3.76 19.06
C SER A 144 25.57 -5.01 19.94
N ASP A 145 24.49 -5.79 19.97
CA ASP A 145 24.41 -7.00 20.79
C ASP A 145 25.35 -8.10 20.25
N GLN A 146 25.41 -8.32 18.92
CA GLN A 146 26.35 -9.28 18.31
C GLN A 146 27.83 -8.94 18.55
N ARG A 147 28.19 -7.65 18.59
CA ARG A 147 29.58 -7.21 18.85
C ARG A 147 30.04 -7.41 20.29
N LEU A 148 29.12 -7.65 21.21
CA LEU A 148 29.40 -7.96 22.61
C LEU A 148 29.59 -9.47 22.81
N GLU A 149 28.85 -10.31 22.07
CA GLU A 149 28.95 -11.77 22.14
C GLU A 149 30.23 -12.33 21.49
N ASP A 150 30.77 -11.71 20.42
CA ASP A 150 32.05 -12.11 19.80
C ASP A 150 33.29 -11.78 20.66
N LYS A 151 33.11 -11.20 21.85
CA LYS A 151 34.20 -10.77 22.75
C LYS A 151 34.31 -11.56 24.05
N GLU A 152 33.47 -12.57 24.27
CA GLU A 152 33.57 -13.53 25.39
C GLU A 152 34.09 -14.90 24.91
#